data_AF-Q1EQR7-F1
#
_entry.id   AF-Q1EQR7-F1
#
_cell.length_a   1.000
_cell.length_b   1.000
_cell.length_c   1.000
_cell.angle_alpha   90.00
_cell.angle_beta   90.00
_cell.angle_gamma   90.00
#
_symmetry.space_group_name_H-M   'P 1'
#
loop_
_entity.id
_entity.type
_entity.pdbx_description
1 polymer ?
#
loop_
_entity_poly.entity_id
_entity_poly.type
_entity_poly.pdbx_seq_one_letter_code
_entity_poly.pdbx_strand_id
1 'polypeptide(L)'
;MADTFFPTAEHPWSDPDQVRHAQGIALNAPLKLCATCPLAVAARCLVESLRSDDEYGIRAGLLASERSELRRSWKQRLDSTAISAALRGVTTLLSAHERQEVVARFAADPMIGADRVARGLGVPSKYLWQLAREHKQRYAPATSPAPTSPASKAA
;
A
#
# COMPACT_ATOMS: atom_id res chain seq x y z
N MET A 1 22.58 -19.68 20.56
CA MET A 1 22.03 -20.38 19.39
C MET A 1 21.49 -19.31 18.45
N ALA A 2 21.97 -19.25 17.20
CA ALA A 2 21.31 -18.41 16.21
C ALA A 2 19.90 -18.97 15.98
N ASP A 3 18.88 -18.11 16.03
CA ASP A 3 17.54 -18.51 15.63
C ASP A 3 17.58 -18.83 14.13
N THR A 4 17.15 -20.04 13.78
CA THR A 4 17.25 -20.58 12.42
C THR A 4 16.61 -19.63 11.41
N PHE A 5 15.52 -18.95 11.78
CA PHE A 5 14.82 -18.04 10.86
C PHE A 5 15.12 -16.56 11.08
N PHE A 6 16.00 -16.19 12.02
CA PHE A 6 16.40 -14.80 12.26
C PHE A 6 17.93 -14.69 12.25
N PRO A 7 18.56 -14.75 11.06
CA PRO A 7 20.00 -14.59 10.94
C PRO A 7 20.43 -13.20 11.43
N THR A 8 21.39 -13.15 12.35
CA THR A 8 21.79 -11.92 13.08
C THR A 8 22.29 -10.79 12.19
N ALA A 9 22.81 -11.12 11.01
CA ALA A 9 23.41 -10.16 10.09
C ALA A 9 22.49 -9.85 8.89
N GLU A 10 21.24 -10.29 8.93
CA GLU A 10 20.21 -9.88 7.97
C GLU A 10 19.44 -8.69 8.53
N HIS A 11 19.41 -7.60 7.77
CA HIS A 11 18.56 -6.45 8.05
C HIS A 11 17.66 -6.16 6.84
N PRO A 12 16.45 -5.63 7.04
CA PRO A 12 15.48 -5.44 5.96
C PRO A 12 15.91 -4.37 4.94
N TRP A 13 16.92 -3.57 5.27
CA TRP A 13 17.39 -2.45 4.44
C TRP A 13 18.74 -2.78 3.78
N SER A 14 19.25 -3.99 4.02
CA SER A 14 20.46 -4.48 3.38
C SER A 14 20.20 -4.83 1.93
N ASP A 15 21.24 -4.74 1.10
CA ASP A 15 21.20 -5.27 -0.26
C ASP A 15 21.11 -6.81 -0.22
N PRO A 16 20.10 -7.43 -0.87
CA PRO A 16 19.88 -8.87 -0.79
C PRO A 16 21.02 -9.67 -1.42
N ASP A 17 21.63 -9.18 -2.50
CA ASP A 17 22.75 -9.84 -3.17
C ASP A 17 23.99 -9.80 -2.28
N GLN A 18 24.25 -8.68 -1.61
CA GLN A 18 25.35 -8.57 -0.64
C GLN A 18 25.14 -9.50 0.56
N VAL A 19 23.92 -9.60 1.10
CA VAL A 19 23.61 -10.51 2.21
C VAL A 19 23.83 -11.96 1.78
N ARG A 20 23.36 -12.35 0.59
CA ARG A 20 23.57 -13.70 0.04
C ARG A 20 25.05 -14.01 -0.17
N HIS A 21 25.82 -13.05 -0.66
CA HIS A 21 27.26 -13.24 -0.87
C HIS A 21 28.02 -13.38 0.47
N ALA A 22 27.74 -12.52 1.44
CA ALA A 22 28.42 -12.51 2.73
C ALA A 22 28.02 -13.67 3.65
N GLN A 23 26.77 -14.13 3.58
CA GLN A 23 26.20 -15.08 4.55
C GLN A 23 25.63 -16.36 3.93
N GLY A 24 25.88 -16.62 2.64
CA GLY A 24 25.28 -17.74 1.91
C GLY A 24 25.39 -19.09 2.62
N ILE A 25 26.55 -19.38 3.26
CA ILE A 25 26.74 -20.61 4.03
C ILE A 25 25.78 -20.70 5.23
N ALA A 26 25.64 -19.62 5.99
CA ALA A 26 24.75 -19.56 7.16
C ALA A 26 23.27 -19.60 6.75
N LEU A 27 22.92 -19.03 5.59
CA LEU A 27 21.56 -18.99 5.07
C LEU A 27 21.12 -20.31 4.43
N ASN A 28 22.04 -21.21 4.08
CA ASN A 28 21.72 -22.47 3.41
C ASN A 28 20.74 -23.34 4.19
N ALA A 29 20.98 -23.54 5.48
CA ALA A 29 20.12 -24.40 6.30
C ALA A 29 18.67 -23.88 6.38
N PRO A 30 18.41 -22.61 6.76
CA PRO A 30 17.05 -22.12 6.85
C PRO A 30 16.37 -21.96 5.49
N LEU A 31 17.09 -21.52 4.44
CA LEU A 31 16.50 -21.42 3.11
C LEU A 31 16.15 -22.79 2.54
N LYS A 32 16.97 -23.83 2.76
CA LYS A 32 16.63 -25.21 2.40
C LYS A 32 15.40 -25.70 3.15
N LEU A 33 15.29 -25.38 4.45
CA LEU A 33 14.11 -25.74 5.23
C LEU A 33 12.85 -25.05 4.67
N CYS A 34 12.90 -23.75 4.39
CA CYS A 34 11.79 -23.04 3.72
C CYS A 34 11.44 -23.64 2.35
N ALA A 35 12.43 -24.09 1.57
CA ALA A 35 12.21 -24.72 0.27
C ALA A 35 11.46 -26.06 0.35
N THR A 36 11.39 -26.70 1.52
CA THR A 36 10.57 -27.90 1.73
C THR A 36 9.08 -27.60 1.90
N CYS A 37 8.70 -26.34 2.14
CA CYS A 37 7.31 -25.99 2.34
C CYS A 37 6.49 -26.17 1.04
N PRO A 38 5.32 -26.82 1.09
CA PRO A 38 4.41 -26.85 -0.05
C PRO A 38 4.07 -25.42 -0.51
N LEU A 39 3.91 -25.23 -1.81
CA LEU A 39 3.68 -23.89 -2.40
C LEU A 39 2.54 -23.11 -1.71
N ALA A 40 1.43 -23.79 -1.41
CA ALA A 40 0.29 -23.17 -0.72
C ALA A 40 0.65 -22.67 0.70
N VAL A 41 1.52 -23.40 1.41
CA VAL A 41 1.99 -23.04 2.75
C VAL A 41 2.96 -21.86 2.67
N ALA A 42 3.89 -21.88 1.71
CA ALA A 42 4.82 -20.77 1.48
C ALA A 42 4.06 -19.49 1.11
N ALA A 43 3.06 -19.58 0.23
CA ALA A 43 2.21 -18.43 -0.14
C ALA A 43 1.44 -17.87 1.07
N ARG A 44 0.87 -18.74 1.92
CA ARG A 44 0.19 -18.30 3.15
C ARG A 44 1.17 -17.67 4.14
N CYS A 45 2.36 -18.24 4.31
CA CYS A 45 3.43 -17.70 5.14
C CYS A 45 3.82 -16.29 4.67
N LEU A 46 3.97 -16.08 3.36
CA LEU A 46 4.25 -14.77 2.80
C LEU A 46 3.14 -13.78 3.14
N VAL A 47 1.89 -14.10 2.81
CA VAL A 47 0.74 -13.21 3.07
C VAL A 47 0.60 -12.87 4.55
N GLU A 48 0.79 -13.84 5.44
CA GLU A 48 0.73 -13.60 6.88
C GLU A 48 1.87 -12.68 7.34
N SER A 49 3.10 -12.91 6.85
CA SER A 49 4.24 -12.06 7.18
C SER A 49 4.05 -10.61 6.70
N LEU A 50 3.38 -10.41 5.57
CA LEU A 50 3.05 -9.08 5.05
C LEU A 50 1.92 -8.43 5.88
N ARG A 51 0.93 -9.22 6.30
CA ARG A 51 -0.19 -8.75 7.14
C ARG A 51 0.26 -8.34 8.55
N SER A 52 1.12 -9.13 9.18
CA SER A 52 1.66 -8.86 10.52
C SER A 52 2.82 -7.87 10.53
N ASP A 53 3.21 -7.37 9.36
CA ASP A 53 4.34 -6.46 9.19
C ASP A 53 5.67 -7.01 9.71
N ASP A 54 5.89 -8.32 9.58
CA ASP A 54 7.11 -9.01 10.01
C ASP A 54 8.32 -8.37 9.33
N GLU A 55 9.09 -7.57 10.05
CA GLU A 55 10.19 -6.81 9.44
C GLU A 55 11.44 -7.66 9.23
N TYR A 56 11.69 -8.61 10.12
CA TYR A 56 12.91 -9.40 10.16
C TYR A 56 12.65 -10.88 9.85
N GLY A 57 13.73 -11.58 9.55
CA GLY A 57 13.75 -13.03 9.42
C GLY A 57 13.25 -13.55 8.08
N ILE A 58 13.55 -14.83 7.88
CA ILE A 58 13.27 -15.58 6.67
C ILE A 58 11.80 -16.04 6.70
N ARG A 59 11.03 -15.61 5.70
CA ARG A 59 9.61 -15.96 5.55
C ARG A 59 9.34 -16.37 4.12
N ALA A 60 8.64 -17.50 3.95
CA ALA A 60 8.32 -18.05 2.63
C ALA A 60 9.55 -18.23 1.69
N GLY A 61 10.74 -18.48 2.27
CA GLY A 61 11.99 -18.60 1.52
C GLY A 61 12.61 -17.28 1.06
N LEU A 62 12.08 -16.15 1.50
CA LEU A 62 12.61 -14.81 1.23
C LEU A 62 13.31 -14.26 2.46
N LEU A 63 14.42 -13.56 2.22
CA LEU A 63 15.09 -12.72 3.19
C LEU A 63 14.22 -11.49 3.54
N ALA A 64 14.44 -10.90 4.71
CA ALA A 64 13.85 -9.64 5.16
C ALA A 64 14.08 -8.51 4.14
N SER A 65 15.30 -8.42 3.58
CA SER A 65 15.65 -7.44 2.55
C SER A 65 14.88 -7.67 1.24
N GLU A 66 14.79 -8.92 0.78
CA GLU A 66 14.03 -9.30 -0.43
C GLU A 66 12.53 -9.01 -0.26
N ARG A 67 12.02 -9.21 0.95
CA ARG A 67 10.60 -9.00 1.29
C ARG A 67 10.27 -7.53 1.59
N SER A 68 11.25 -6.66 1.77
CA SER A 68 11.06 -5.24 2.11
C SER A 68 10.21 -4.51 1.06
N GLU A 69 10.43 -4.80 -0.23
CA GLU A 69 9.67 -4.21 -1.32
C GLU A 69 8.23 -4.70 -1.33
N LEU A 70 8.02 -6.01 -1.15
CA LEU A 70 6.70 -6.61 -1.02
C LEU A 70 5.93 -6.02 0.16
N ARG A 71 6.59 -5.78 1.31
CA ARG A 71 5.99 -5.10 2.46
C ARG A 71 5.57 -3.67 2.13
N ARG A 72 6.43 -2.90 1.46
CA ARG A 72 6.11 -1.53 1.02
C ARG A 72 4.90 -1.53 0.09
N SER A 73 4.87 -2.40 -0.92
CA SER A 73 3.73 -2.53 -1.83
C SER A 73 2.46 -3.03 -1.14
N TRP A 74 2.58 -3.95 -0.16
CA TRP A 74 1.45 -4.44 0.62
C TRP A 74 0.78 -3.33 1.44
N LYS A 75 1.58 -2.43 2.04
CA LYS A 75 1.09 -1.25 2.77
C LYS A 75 0.38 -0.22 1.88
N GLN A 76 0.69 -0.22 0.58
CA GLN A 76 0.04 0.64 -0.41
C GLN A 76 -1.20 0.00 -1.04
N ARG A 77 -1.47 -1.28 -0.77
CA ARG A 77 -2.63 -1.98 -1.29
C ARG A 77 -3.90 -1.35 -0.72
N LEU A 78 -4.87 -1.12 -1.60
CA LEU A 78 -6.19 -0.63 -1.25
C LEU A 78 -7.13 -1.81 -1.01
N ASP A 79 -7.68 -1.95 0.21
CA ASP A 79 -8.79 -2.85 0.46
C ASP A 79 -10.10 -2.22 -0.02
N SER A 80 -10.53 -2.64 -1.22
CA SER A 80 -11.78 -2.19 -1.83
C SER A 80 -13.01 -2.44 -0.95
N THR A 81 -12.99 -3.47 -0.10
CA THR A 81 -14.10 -3.78 0.79
C THR A 81 -14.16 -2.79 1.94
N ALA A 82 -13.01 -2.45 2.54
CA ALA A 82 -12.90 -1.44 3.59
C ALA A 82 -13.28 -0.05 3.05
N ILE A 83 -12.79 0.33 1.86
CA ILE A 83 -13.14 1.59 1.20
C ILE A 83 -14.65 1.69 0.97
N SER A 84 -15.25 0.62 0.43
CA SER A 84 -16.69 0.56 0.17
C SER A 84 -17.51 0.62 1.46
N ALA A 85 -17.05 -0.02 2.53
CA ALA A 85 -17.68 0.06 3.84
C ALA A 85 -17.65 1.49 4.39
N ALA A 86 -16.49 2.17 4.30
CA ALA A 86 -16.34 3.57 4.71
C ALA A 86 -17.22 4.54 3.92
N LEU A 87 -17.34 4.36 2.60
CA LEU A 87 -18.25 5.16 1.75
C LEU A 87 -19.72 4.98 2.14
N ARG A 88 -20.10 3.80 2.65
CA ARG A 88 -21.45 3.54 3.19
C ARG A 88 -21.64 4.05 4.63
N GLY A 89 -20.59 4.59 5.24
CA GLY A 89 -20.58 5.11 6.61
C GLY A 89 -20.39 4.06 7.71
N VAL A 90 -19.85 2.91 7.35
CA VAL A 90 -19.37 1.91 8.33
C VAL A 90 -17.95 2.28 8.72
N THR A 91 -17.70 2.45 10.02
CA THR A 91 -16.37 2.73 10.54
C THR A 91 -15.51 1.48 10.42
N THR A 92 -14.45 1.56 9.62
CA THR A 92 -13.45 0.49 9.44
C THR A 92 -12.06 1.05 9.68
N LEU A 93 -11.12 0.20 10.06
CA LEU A 93 -9.70 0.58 10.08
C LEU A 93 -9.26 0.79 8.63
N LEU A 94 -8.79 1.99 8.34
CA LEU A 94 -8.29 2.37 7.01
C LEU A 94 -6.84 2.82 7.12
N SER A 95 -6.02 2.39 6.18
CA SER A 95 -4.68 2.93 5.95
C SER A 95 -4.75 4.39 5.45
N ALA A 96 -3.62 5.09 5.48
CA ALA A 96 -3.54 6.46 4.97
C ALA A 96 -3.95 6.53 3.47
N HIS A 97 -3.53 5.55 2.67
CA HIS A 97 -3.88 5.46 1.25
C HIS A 97 -5.37 5.17 1.05
N GLU A 98 -5.96 4.29 1.86
CA GLU A 98 -7.40 4.00 1.79
C GLU A 98 -8.26 5.19 2.19
N ARG A 99 -7.84 5.98 3.20
CA ARG A 99 -8.51 7.23 3.57
C ARG A 99 -8.46 8.25 2.42
N GLN A 100 -7.32 8.38 1.75
CA GLN A 100 -7.18 9.24 0.58
C GLN A 100 -8.10 8.78 -0.56
N GLU A 101 -8.18 7.48 -0.81
CA GLU A 101 -9.06 6.91 -1.84
C GLU A 101 -10.54 7.15 -1.54
N VAL A 102 -10.98 7.02 -0.29
CA VAL A 102 -12.35 7.37 0.12
C VAL A 102 -12.65 8.84 -0.16
N VAL A 103 -11.73 9.75 0.18
CA VAL A 103 -11.85 11.18 -0.12
C VAL A 103 -11.88 11.44 -1.62
N ALA A 104 -11.03 10.75 -2.40
CA ALA A 104 -10.97 10.88 -3.85
C ALA A 104 -12.31 10.51 -4.50
N ARG A 105 -12.89 9.38 -4.09
CA ARG A 105 -14.20 8.91 -4.60
C ARG A 105 -15.33 9.85 -4.22
N PHE A 106 -15.36 10.34 -2.98
CA PHE A 106 -16.34 11.34 -2.55
C PHE A 106 -16.16 12.68 -3.29
N ALA A 107 -14.92 13.10 -3.56
CA ALA A 107 -14.65 14.30 -4.34
C ALA A 107 -15.12 14.17 -5.79
N ALA A 108 -14.97 12.99 -6.39
CA ALA A 108 -15.42 12.68 -7.74
C ALA A 108 -16.96 12.59 -7.84
N ASP A 109 -17.62 12.00 -6.84
CA ASP A 109 -19.08 11.88 -6.77
C ASP A 109 -19.64 12.42 -5.43
N PRO A 110 -19.99 13.73 -5.39
CA PRO A 110 -20.59 14.33 -4.20
C PRO A 110 -22.02 13.87 -3.90
N MET A 111 -22.65 13.06 -4.76
CA MET A 111 -23.97 12.47 -4.48
C MET A 111 -23.90 11.40 -3.39
N ILE A 112 -22.70 10.85 -3.15
CA ILE A 112 -22.44 9.99 -2.01
C ILE A 112 -22.66 10.82 -0.73
N GLY A 113 -23.62 10.42 0.11
CA GLY A 113 -24.04 11.22 1.27
C GLY A 113 -22.88 11.60 2.20
N ALA A 114 -22.55 12.89 2.24
CA ALA A 114 -21.39 13.42 2.96
C ALA A 114 -21.34 13.01 4.44
N ASP A 115 -22.48 13.01 5.13
CA ASP A 115 -22.54 12.60 6.54
C ASP A 115 -22.23 11.12 6.75
N ARG A 116 -22.56 10.26 5.77
CA ARG A 116 -22.22 8.84 5.82
C ARG A 116 -20.72 8.66 5.65
N VAL A 117 -20.13 9.26 4.62
CA VAL A 117 -18.68 9.18 4.36
C VAL A 117 -17.89 9.75 5.54
N ALA A 118 -18.33 10.88 6.10
CA ALA A 118 -17.71 11.51 7.25
C ALA A 118 -17.72 10.58 8.48
N ARG A 119 -18.83 9.88 8.73
CA ARG A 119 -18.94 8.85 9.76
C ARG A 119 -17.98 7.68 9.52
N GLY A 120 -17.93 7.16 8.29
CA GLY A 120 -17.03 6.06 7.92
C GLY A 120 -15.55 6.41 8.12
N LEU A 121 -15.19 7.67 7.88
CA LEU A 121 -13.85 8.21 8.09
C LEU A 121 -13.55 8.65 9.53
N GLY A 122 -14.57 8.69 10.40
CA GLY A 122 -14.46 9.18 11.78
C GLY A 122 -14.13 10.67 11.88
N VAL A 123 -14.64 11.49 10.95
CA VAL A 123 -14.37 12.94 10.89
C VAL A 123 -15.65 13.76 10.83
N PRO A 124 -15.63 15.06 11.19
CA PRO A 124 -16.77 15.95 10.96
C PRO A 124 -17.05 16.18 9.47
N SER A 125 -18.32 16.29 9.06
CA SER A 125 -18.71 16.53 7.66
C SER A 125 -18.06 17.78 7.06
N LYS A 126 -17.89 18.85 7.86
CA LYS A 126 -17.16 20.06 7.44
C LYS A 126 -15.71 19.76 7.05
N TYR A 127 -15.04 18.88 7.79
CA TYR A 127 -13.67 18.49 7.51
C TYR A 127 -13.58 17.61 6.26
N LEU A 128 -14.56 16.74 6.02
CA LEU A 128 -14.64 15.96 4.78
C LEU A 128 -14.73 16.88 3.54
N TRP A 129 -15.55 17.92 3.57
CA TRP A 129 -15.65 18.88 2.46
C TRP A 129 -14.34 19.65 2.23
N GLN A 130 -13.62 19.98 3.30
CA GLN A 130 -12.28 20.56 3.19
C GLN A 130 -11.32 19.60 2.48
N LEU A 131 -11.27 18.33 2.90
CA LEU A 131 -10.42 17.30 2.29
C LEU A 131 -10.76 17.09 0.81
N ALA A 132 -12.05 17.05 0.46
CA ALA A 132 -12.51 16.92 -0.92
C ALA A 132 -12.07 18.12 -1.79
N ARG A 133 -12.14 19.34 -1.25
CA ARG A 133 -11.66 20.55 -1.92
C ARG A 133 -10.16 20.53 -2.13
N GLU A 134 -9.39 20.18 -1.10
CA GLU A 134 -7.92 20.05 -1.19
C GLU A 134 -7.51 18.99 -2.21
N HIS A 135 -8.22 17.86 -2.25
CA HIS A 135 -8.02 16.82 -3.26
C HIS A 135 -8.26 17.38 -4.67
N LYS A 136 -9.39 18.06 -4.91
CA LYS A 136 -9.68 18.69 -6.21
C LYS A 136 -8.64 19.73 -6.62
N GLN A 137 -8.09 20.50 -5.69
CA GLN A 137 -7.05 21.49 -6.01
C GLN A 137 -5.71 20.85 -6.38
N ARG A 138 -5.32 19.77 -5.68
CA ARG A 138 -4.06 19.06 -5.97
C ARG A 138 -4.11 18.27 -7.28
N TYR A 139 -5.28 17.76 -7.64
CA TYR A 139 -5.48 16.92 -8.82
C TYR A 139 -6.35 17.57 -9.90
N ALA A 140 -6.55 18.89 -9.84
CA ALA A 140 -7.19 19.61 -10.93
C ALA A 140 -6.33 19.39 -12.19
N PRO A 141 -6.92 18.94 -13.32
CA PRO A 141 -6.18 18.92 -14.57
C PRO A 141 -5.71 20.35 -14.82
N ALA A 142 -4.41 20.53 -15.03
CA ALA A 142 -3.87 21.80 -15.49
C ALA A 142 -4.67 22.17 -16.74
N THR A 143 -5.49 23.20 -16.64
CA THR A 143 -6.34 23.68 -17.72
C THR A 143 -5.41 24.01 -18.88
N SER A 144 -5.35 23.16 -19.92
CA SER A 144 -4.66 23.50 -21.15
C SER A 144 -5.25 24.82 -21.65
N PRO A 145 -4.45 25.85 -21.93
CA PRO A 145 -4.98 27.07 -22.53
C PRO A 145 -5.64 26.69 -23.87
N ALA A 146 -6.89 27.09 -24.04
CA ALA A 146 -7.69 26.82 -25.23
C ALA A 146 -6.92 27.25 -26.51
N PRO A 147 -6.99 26.49 -27.61
CA PRO A 147 -6.41 26.92 -28.87
C PRO A 147 -7.15 28.17 -29.35
N THR A 148 -6.46 29.30 -29.37
CA THR A 148 -6.89 30.51 -30.06
C THR A 148 -6.90 30.21 -31.57
N SER A 149 -8.07 29.91 -32.12
CA SER A 149 -8.29 29.96 -33.57
C SER A 149 -8.12 31.41 -34.05
N PRO A 150 -7.15 31.73 -34.92
CA PRO A 150 -7.13 33.02 -35.59
C PRO A 150 -8.24 33.05 -36.65
N ALA A 151 -9.06 34.10 -36.56
CA ALA A 151 -10.14 34.40 -37.48
C ALA A 151 -9.64 34.50 -38.93
N SER A 152 -10.33 33.80 -39.83
CA SER A 152 -10.19 33.90 -41.27
C SER A 152 -10.54 35.32 -41.72
N LYS A 153 -9.58 36.05 -42.30
CA LYS A 153 -9.88 37.23 -43.13
C LYS A 153 -9.87 36.80 -44.60
N ALA A 154 -11.04 36.89 -45.21
CA ALA A 154 -11.23 36.90 -46.65
C ALA A 154 -10.92 38.30 -47.19
N ALA A 155 -10.05 38.37 -48.21
CA ALA A 155 -10.06 39.34 -49.32
C ALA A 155 -8.88 38.99 -50.25
#